data_AF-A0A653BJ75-F1
#
_entry.id   AF-A0A653BJ75-F1
#
_cell.length_a   1.000
_cell.length_b   1.000
_cell.length_c   1.000
_cell.angle_alpha   90.00
_cell.angle_beta   90.00
_cell.angle_gamma   90.00
#
_symmetry.space_group_name_H-M   'P 1'
#
loop_
_entity.id
_entity.type
_entity.pdbx_description
1 polymer ?
#
loop_
_entity_poly.entity_id
_entity_poly.type
_entity_poly.pdbx_seq_one_letter_code
_entity_poly.pdbx_strand_id
1 'polypeptide(L)'
;MRDLRGGPTVKSSKTFSPKETSSNQDWCDNFHNFGVEWTPEKICMYVDREEYGVVYPPEHGFLSLIGRSKENHPRMAPFDQKMYITVGVGVGGLVYPDNPWKPWTNGETQSVKKFYNAKDQWLKTWNDKSVLEVDYVKVWAL
;
A
#
# COMPACT_ATOMS: atom_id res chain seq x y z
N MET A 1 14.36 6.99 -1.15
CA MET A 1 13.62 5.75 -1.48
C MET A 1 13.31 5.78 -2.97
N ARG A 2 13.86 4.85 -3.77
CA ARG A 2 13.74 4.88 -5.24
C ARG A 2 12.61 4.01 -5.81
N ASP A 3 12.18 3.03 -5.02
CA ASP A 3 11.12 2.10 -5.40
C ASP A 3 9.81 2.52 -4.72
N LEU A 4 8.74 2.68 -5.51
CA LEU A 4 7.41 2.97 -5.02
C LEU A 4 6.55 1.72 -5.15
N ARG A 5 5.98 1.27 -4.03
CA ARG A 5 5.10 0.10 -3.97
C ARG A 5 3.73 0.52 -3.49
N GLY A 6 2.71 0.17 -4.25
CA GLY A 6 1.30 0.35 -3.93
C GLY A 6 0.47 -0.80 -4.47
N GLY A 7 -0.81 -0.81 -4.15
CA GLY A 7 -1.76 -1.86 -4.56
C GLY A 7 -2.23 -2.75 -3.39
N PRO A 8 -3.16 -3.68 -3.67
CA PRO A 8 -3.77 -4.51 -2.65
C PRO A 8 -2.75 -5.45 -2.00
N THR A 9 -2.82 -5.60 -0.68
CA THR A 9 -1.94 -6.51 0.08
C THR A 9 -2.31 -7.99 -0.11
N VAL A 10 -3.36 -8.29 -0.87
CA VAL A 10 -3.78 -9.66 -1.17
C VAL A 10 -2.89 -10.24 -2.27
N LYS A 11 -2.26 -11.39 -2.02
CA LYS A 11 -1.44 -12.12 -2.99
C LYS A 11 -2.29 -12.71 -4.12
N SER A 12 -2.72 -11.88 -5.06
CA SER A 12 -3.32 -12.31 -6.33
C SER A 12 -2.80 -11.43 -7.45
N SER A 13 -1.81 -11.93 -8.19
CA SER A 13 -1.18 -11.24 -9.32
C SER A 13 -2.16 -10.88 -10.46
N LYS A 14 -3.34 -11.49 -10.49
CA LYS A 14 -4.37 -11.22 -11.52
C LYS A 14 -5.24 -10.00 -11.23
N THR A 15 -5.18 -9.45 -10.01
CA THR A 15 -6.10 -8.41 -9.55
C THR A 15 -5.49 -7.02 -9.63
N PHE A 16 -4.16 -6.93 -9.71
CA PHE A 16 -3.41 -5.67 -9.72
C PHE A 16 -2.34 -5.69 -10.80
N SER A 17 -2.33 -4.64 -11.61
CA SER A 17 -1.33 -4.42 -12.66
C SER A 17 -0.58 -3.10 -12.37
N PRO A 18 0.53 -3.13 -11.62
CA PRO A 18 1.37 -1.96 -11.43
C PRO A 18 2.14 -1.65 -12.72
N LYS A 19 2.35 -0.36 -12.99
CA LYS A 19 3.39 0.09 -13.91
C LYS A 19 4.69 0.29 -13.13
N GLU A 20 5.81 -0.05 -13.75
CA GLU A 20 7.12 0.31 -13.19
C GLU A 20 7.25 1.84 -13.21
N THR A 21 7.13 2.46 -12.04
CA THR A 21 7.42 3.89 -11.88
C THR A 21 8.83 4.03 -11.35
N SER A 22 9.77 4.33 -12.26
CA SER A 22 11.12 4.74 -11.88
C SER A 22 11.20 6.27 -11.88
N SER A 23 11.65 6.82 -10.76
CA SER A 23 11.94 8.25 -10.62
C SER A 23 13.46 8.43 -10.60
N ASN A 24 13.95 9.48 -11.28
CA ASN A 24 15.36 9.89 -11.20
C ASN A 24 15.69 10.58 -9.85
N GLN A 25 14.67 10.87 -9.04
CA GLN A 25 14.78 11.47 -7.71
C GLN A 25 14.22 10.51 -6.65
N ASP A 26 14.69 10.59 -5.40
CA ASP A 26 14.09 9.80 -4.33
C ASP A 26 12.67 10.29 -4.03
N TRP A 27 11.71 9.37 -3.90
CA TRP A 27 10.29 9.67 -3.60
C TRP A 27 10.06 10.38 -2.26
N CYS A 28 11.12 10.56 -1.47
CA CYS A 28 11.09 11.23 -0.17
C CYS A 28 11.66 12.66 -0.23
N ASP A 29 12.16 13.10 -1.39
CA ASP A 29 12.85 14.39 -1.50
C ASP A 29 11.90 15.55 -1.83
N ASN A 30 10.70 15.26 -2.37
CA ASN A 30 9.73 16.25 -2.81
C ASN A 30 8.28 15.83 -2.50
N PHE A 31 7.36 16.80 -2.53
CA PHE A 31 5.93 16.52 -2.52
C PHE A 31 5.49 15.86 -3.83
N HIS A 32 4.65 14.83 -3.70
CA HIS A 32 4.05 14.11 -4.83
C HIS A 32 2.54 14.06 -4.68
N ASN A 33 1.83 14.06 -5.81
CA ASN A 33 0.37 13.92 -5.82
C ASN A 33 0.00 12.44 -5.97
N PHE A 34 -0.45 11.82 -4.88
CA PHE A 34 -1.02 10.48 -4.90
C PHE A 34 -2.53 10.57 -5.15
N GLY A 35 -3.02 9.87 -6.16
CA GLY A 35 -4.42 9.88 -6.55
C GLY A 35 -5.04 8.49 -6.52
N VAL A 36 -6.33 8.44 -6.17
CA VAL A 36 -7.17 7.24 -6.31
C VAL A 36 -8.45 7.65 -7.02
N GLU A 37 -8.70 7.06 -8.18
CA GLU A 37 -10.02 7.07 -8.84
C GLU A 37 -10.70 5.74 -8.51
N TRP A 38 -11.88 5.80 -7.92
CA TRP A 38 -12.61 4.63 -7.48
C TRP A 38 -14.02 4.65 -8.06
N THR A 39 -14.30 3.66 -8.92
CA THR A 39 -15.58 3.49 -9.59
C THR A 39 -16.19 2.13 -9.24
N PRO A 40 -17.46 1.86 -9.57
CA PRO A 40 -18.05 0.52 -9.42
C PRO A 40 -17.31 -0.58 -10.19
N GLU A 41 -16.52 -0.23 -11.21
CA GLU A 41 -15.82 -1.17 -12.10
C GLU A 41 -14.37 -1.42 -11.71
N LYS A 42 -13.66 -0.42 -11.18
CA LYS A 42 -12.22 -0.49 -10.91
C LYS A 42 -11.74 0.53 -9.88
N ILE A 43 -10.52 0.31 -9.38
CA ILE A 43 -9.77 1.27 -8.58
C ILE A 43 -8.47 1.59 -9.34
N CYS A 44 -8.32 2.81 -9.82
CA CYS A 44 -7.10 3.30 -10.46
C CYS A 44 -6.28 4.12 -9.46
N MET A 45 -4.98 3.88 -9.39
CA MET A 45 -4.04 4.64 -8.58
C MET A 45 -3.13 5.47 -9.48
N TYR A 46 -2.79 6.67 -9.01
CA TYR A 46 -1.97 7.64 -9.74
C TYR A 46 -0.86 8.18 -8.86
N VAL A 47 0.24 8.54 -9.51
CA VAL A 47 1.35 9.29 -8.90
C VAL A 47 1.71 10.39 -9.88
N ASP A 48 1.64 11.65 -9.43
CA ASP A 48 1.90 12.83 -10.25
C ASP A 48 1.11 12.86 -11.57
N ARG A 49 -0.16 12.42 -11.51
CA ARG A 49 -1.11 12.26 -12.63
C ARG A 49 -0.82 11.11 -13.60
N GLU A 50 0.30 10.41 -13.43
CA GLU A 50 0.59 9.19 -14.17
C GLU A 50 -0.09 7.99 -13.50
N GLU A 51 -0.72 7.12 -14.30
CA GLU A 51 -1.35 5.91 -13.77
C GLU A 51 -0.29 4.96 -13.23
N TYR A 52 -0.30 4.74 -11.92
CA TYR A 52 0.59 3.83 -11.21
C TYR A 52 0.12 2.37 -11.33
N GLY A 53 -1.20 2.16 -11.35
CA GLY A 53 -1.74 0.83 -11.56
C GLY A 53 -3.25 0.77 -11.36
N VAL A 54 -3.83 -0.33 -11.83
CA VAL A 54 -5.28 -0.53 -11.83
C VAL A 54 -5.62 -1.84 -11.12
N VAL A 55 -6.69 -1.80 -10.34
CA VAL A 55 -7.28 -2.96 -9.67
C VAL A 55 -8.67 -3.21 -10.25
N TYR A 56 -8.87 -4.40 -10.82
CA TYR A 56 -10.19 -4.87 -11.25
C TYR A 56 -10.71 -5.90 -10.25
N PRO A 57 -12.02 -5.93 -9.95
CA PRO A 57 -12.57 -7.03 -9.17
C PRO A 57 -12.36 -8.35 -9.95
N PRO A 58 -11.95 -9.45 -9.28
CA PRO A 58 -11.90 -10.77 -9.90
C PRO A 58 -13.25 -11.17 -10.54
N GLU A 59 -13.24 -12.19 -11.38
CA GLU A 59 -14.45 -12.72 -12.03
C GLU A 59 -15.57 -12.97 -11.00
N HIS A 60 -15.22 -13.60 -9.87
CA HIS A 60 -16.14 -13.89 -8.76
C HIS A 60 -16.09 -12.84 -7.62
N GLY A 61 -15.59 -11.64 -7.89
CA GLY A 61 -15.50 -10.53 -6.93
C GLY A 61 -14.38 -10.65 -5.89
N PHE A 62 -14.09 -9.58 -5.13
CA PHE A 62 -12.97 -9.57 -4.17
C PHE A 62 -13.16 -10.54 -3.01
N LEU A 63 -14.40 -10.78 -2.56
CA LEU A 63 -14.69 -11.76 -1.50
C LEU A 63 -14.29 -13.19 -1.89
N SER A 64 -14.18 -13.50 -3.19
CA SER A 64 -13.67 -14.80 -3.65
C SER A 64 -12.21 -15.04 -3.24
N LEU A 65 -11.39 -13.99 -3.11
CA LEU A 65 -9.98 -14.10 -2.74
C LEU A 65 -9.77 -14.61 -1.30
N ILE A 66 -10.82 -14.55 -0.47
CA ILE A 66 -10.81 -15.01 0.92
C ILE A 66 -11.82 -16.15 1.17
N GLY A 67 -12.27 -16.84 0.10
CA GLY A 67 -13.21 -17.95 0.20
C GLY A 67 -14.62 -17.56 0.67
N ARG A 68 -15.01 -16.29 0.50
CA ARG A 68 -16.33 -15.76 0.91
C ARG A 68 -17.20 -15.34 -0.28
N SER A 69 -16.93 -15.86 -1.47
CA SER A 69 -17.80 -15.61 -2.62
C SER A 69 -19.21 -16.12 -2.31
N LYS A 70 -20.21 -15.24 -2.45
CA LYS A 70 -21.62 -15.64 -2.54
C LYS A 70 -22.16 -15.07 -3.84
N GLU A 71 -23.03 -15.81 -4.50
CA GLU A 71 -23.59 -15.46 -5.82
C GLU A 71 -24.28 -14.08 -5.86
N ASN A 72 -24.71 -13.55 -4.70
CA ASN A 72 -25.44 -12.29 -4.60
C ASN A 72 -24.62 -11.08 -4.11
N HIS A 73 -23.30 -11.22 -3.91
CA HIS A 73 -22.48 -10.07 -3.52
C HIS A 73 -22.01 -9.29 -4.76
N PRO A 74 -22.06 -7.94 -4.74
CA PRO A 74 -21.44 -7.13 -5.77
C PRO A 74 -19.97 -7.51 -5.94
N ARG A 75 -19.47 -7.54 -7.18
CA ARG A 75 -18.08 -7.92 -7.46
C ARG A 75 -17.06 -7.03 -6.76
N MET A 76 -17.43 -5.76 -6.55
CA MET A 76 -16.60 -4.77 -5.87
C MET A 76 -16.61 -4.93 -4.34
N ALA A 77 -17.53 -5.70 -3.74
CA ALA A 77 -17.60 -5.86 -2.30
C ALA A 77 -16.30 -6.46 -1.73
N PRO A 78 -15.76 -5.92 -0.60
CA PRO A 78 -16.38 -4.92 0.29
C PRO A 78 -16.09 -3.45 -0.09
N PHE A 79 -15.44 -3.20 -1.23
CA PHE A 79 -15.16 -1.86 -1.76
C PHE A 79 -16.40 -1.24 -2.46
N ASP A 80 -17.59 -1.62 -2.03
CA ASP A 80 -18.88 -1.01 -2.39
C ASP A 80 -19.48 -0.24 -1.20
N GLN A 81 -18.73 -0.10 -0.10
CA GLN A 81 -19.16 0.55 1.14
C GLN A 81 -18.39 1.85 1.39
N LYS A 82 -18.93 2.69 2.30
CA LYS A 82 -18.23 3.86 2.81
C LYS A 82 -16.94 3.43 3.53
N MET A 83 -15.81 3.99 3.12
CA MET A 83 -14.49 3.75 3.72
C MET A 83 -13.93 5.04 4.32
N TYR A 84 -12.92 4.88 5.17
CA TYR A 84 -12.13 5.98 5.71
C TYR A 84 -10.79 6.06 5.00
N ILE A 85 -10.30 7.28 4.79
CA ILE A 85 -8.92 7.53 4.37
C ILE A 85 -8.07 7.61 5.64
N THR A 86 -7.06 6.75 5.72
CA THR A 86 -6.05 6.79 6.78
C THR A 86 -4.71 7.09 6.15
N VAL A 87 -4.02 8.10 6.66
CA VAL A 87 -2.65 8.45 6.26
C VAL A 87 -1.76 8.42 7.49
N GLY A 88 -0.60 7.80 7.39
CA GLY A 88 0.33 7.69 8.49
C GLY A 88 1.69 7.16 8.07
N VAL A 89 2.68 7.37 8.92
CA VAL A 89 4.02 6.80 8.80
C VAL A 89 4.18 5.68 9.82
N GLY A 90 4.77 4.57 9.41
CA GLY A 90 5.04 3.42 10.26
C GLY A 90 6.43 2.83 9.99
N VAL A 91 6.92 2.03 10.93
CA VAL A 91 8.19 1.31 10.81
C VAL A 91 7.97 -0.16 11.13
N GLY A 92 8.72 -1.02 10.42
CA GLY A 92 8.65 -2.46 10.61
C GLY A 92 7.55 -3.13 9.77
N GLY A 93 7.26 -4.38 10.09
CA GLY A 93 6.29 -5.18 9.36
C GLY A 93 6.91 -6.11 8.32
N LEU A 94 6.04 -6.83 7.60
CA LEU A 94 6.45 -7.96 6.75
C LEU A 94 6.51 -7.62 5.26
N VAL A 95 6.25 -6.36 4.91
CA VAL A 95 6.16 -5.88 3.52
C VAL A 95 7.53 -5.55 2.90
N TYR A 96 8.56 -5.38 3.74
CA TYR A 96 9.93 -5.11 3.31
C TYR A 96 10.69 -6.40 3.04
N PRO A 97 11.38 -6.55 1.90
CA PRO A 97 12.21 -7.72 1.61
C PRO A 97 13.24 -8.00 2.71
N ASP A 98 13.55 -9.28 2.91
CA ASP A 98 14.59 -9.68 3.86
C ASP A 98 15.97 -9.22 3.36
N ASN A 99 16.76 -8.67 4.27
CA ASN A 99 18.11 -8.22 4.00
C ASN A 99 18.97 -8.30 5.28
N PRO A 100 20.31 -8.34 5.17
CA PRO A 100 21.20 -8.50 6.32
C PRO A 100 21.14 -7.40 7.38
N TRP A 101 20.64 -6.21 7.02
CA TRP A 101 20.56 -5.04 7.90
C TRP A 101 19.21 -4.93 8.62
N LYS A 102 18.27 -5.80 8.29
CA LYS A 102 16.94 -5.86 8.90
C LYS A 102 17.01 -6.76 10.14
N PRO A 103 16.65 -6.26 11.35
CA PRO A 103 16.78 -7.02 12.58
C PRO A 103 15.77 -8.18 12.75
N TRP A 104 14.88 -8.38 11.77
CA TRP A 104 13.92 -9.48 11.72
C TRP A 104 13.83 -10.06 10.31
N THR A 105 13.40 -11.31 10.20
CA THR A 105 13.15 -12.01 8.94
C THR A 105 11.66 -12.22 8.74
N ASN A 106 11.14 -12.02 7.53
CA ASN A 106 9.70 -12.10 7.26
C ASN A 106 9.09 -13.47 7.59
N GLY A 107 9.86 -14.55 7.38
CA GLY A 107 9.38 -15.93 7.57
C GLY A 107 9.47 -16.46 9.00
N GLU A 108 10.02 -15.71 9.95
CA GLU A 108 10.26 -16.23 11.31
C GLU A 108 9.06 -15.99 12.25
N THR A 109 8.80 -16.95 13.14
CA THR A 109 7.66 -16.93 14.08
C THR A 109 7.68 -15.71 15.02
N GLN A 110 8.86 -15.23 15.40
CA GLN A 110 9.02 -14.11 16.34
C GLN A 110 9.46 -12.80 15.66
N SER A 111 9.19 -12.64 14.36
CA SER A 111 9.60 -11.47 13.56
C SER A 111 9.25 -10.13 14.23
N VAL A 112 7.99 -9.96 14.65
CA VAL A 112 7.52 -8.74 15.32
C VAL A 112 8.21 -8.51 16.66
N LYS A 113 8.45 -9.58 17.43
CA LYS A 113 9.15 -9.48 18.72
C LYS A 113 10.62 -9.12 18.52
N LYS A 114 11.30 -9.70 17.52
CA LYS A 114 12.69 -9.36 17.19
C LYS A 114 12.81 -7.92 16.71
N PHE A 115 11.90 -7.47 15.85
CA PHE A 115 11.79 -6.08 15.46
C PHE A 115 11.68 -5.17 16.69
N TYR A 116 10.75 -5.46 17.61
CA TYR A 116 10.55 -4.66 18.81
C TYR A 116 11.78 -4.67 19.72
N ASN A 117 12.40 -5.84 19.95
CA ASN A 117 13.60 -5.96 20.78
C ASN A 117 14.83 -5.23 20.18
N ALA A 118 14.84 -5.01 18.87
CA ALA A 118 15.88 -4.24 18.19
C ALA A 118 15.62 -2.72 18.18
N LYS A 119 14.70 -2.22 19.03
CA LYS A 119 14.34 -0.79 19.12
C LYS A 119 15.55 0.12 19.30
N ASP A 120 16.55 -0.27 20.09
CA ASP A 120 17.75 0.54 20.29
C ASP A 120 18.62 0.70 19.02
N GLN A 121 18.38 -0.12 17.98
CA GLN A 121 19.03 -0.03 16.68
C GLN A 121 18.22 0.86 15.73
N TRP A 122 16.93 0.57 15.53
CA TRP A 122 16.13 1.27 14.52
C TRP A 122 15.52 2.57 15.03
N LEU A 123 15.26 2.75 16.33
CA LEU A 123 14.66 3.99 16.82
C LEU A 123 15.60 5.19 16.60
N LYS A 124 16.91 4.97 16.66
CA LYS A 124 17.92 6.00 16.43
C LYS A 124 17.98 6.49 14.98
N THR A 125 17.43 5.74 14.04
CA THR A 125 17.38 6.18 12.63
C THR A 125 16.22 7.14 12.38
N TRP A 126 15.23 7.17 13.26
CA TRP A 126 14.16 8.16 13.26
C TRP A 126 14.68 9.48 13.83
N ASN A 127 14.47 10.55 13.08
CA ASN A 127 14.89 11.91 13.43
C ASN A 127 13.84 12.92 12.96
N ASP A 128 14.14 14.22 13.06
CA ASP A 128 13.22 15.29 12.69
C ASP A 128 12.83 15.29 11.20
N LYS A 129 13.52 14.53 10.35
CA LYS A 129 13.18 14.32 8.93
C LYS A 129 12.33 13.05 8.70
N SER A 130 12.08 12.26 9.74
CA SER A 130 11.25 11.04 9.69
C SER A 130 9.77 11.38 9.90
N VAL A 131 9.30 12.40 9.20
CA VAL A 131 7.97 12.97 9.34
C VAL A 131 7.15 12.72 8.08
N LEU A 132 5.84 12.55 8.27
CA LEU A 132 4.89 12.59 7.17
C LEU A 132 4.39 14.03 7.05
N GLU A 133 4.73 14.68 5.94
CA GLU A 133 4.22 16.01 5.60
C GLU A 133 3.12 15.89 4.54
N VAL A 134 1.97 16.51 4.82
CA VAL A 134 0.81 16.51 3.91
C VAL A 134 0.38 17.96 3.70
N ASP A 135 0.51 18.44 2.47
CA ASP A 135 0.07 19.79 2.10
C ASP A 135 -1.47 19.85 2.00
N TYR A 136 -2.10 18.87 1.33
CA TYR A 136 -3.55 18.80 1.23
C TYR A 136 -4.09 17.38 0.99
N VAL A 137 -5.36 17.20 1.33
CA VAL A 137 -6.19 16.07 0.91
C VAL A 137 -7.45 16.64 0.26
N LYS A 138 -7.75 16.20 -0.96
CA LYS A 138 -8.95 16.59 -1.71
C LYS A 138 -9.75 15.35 -2.04
N VAL A 139 -11.06 15.42 -1.83
CA VAL A 139 -12.01 14.33 -2.13
C VAL A 139 -13.18 14.94 -2.89
N TRP A 140 -13.57 14.29 -3.99
CA TRP A 140 -14.70 14.68 -4.82
C TRP A 140 -15.42 13.42 -5.31
N ALA A 141 -16.69 13.58 -5.68
CA ALA A 141 -17.47 12.55 -6.35
C ALA A 141 -17.52 12.84 -7.86
N LEU A 142 -17.66 11.79 -8.66
CA LEU A 142 -17.86 11.86 -10.11
C LEU A 142 -19.30 12.25 -10.46
#